data_AF-B0E5G7-F1
#
_entry.id   AF-B0E5G7-F1
#
_cell.length_a   1.000
_cell.length_b   1.000
_cell.length_c   1.000
_cell.angle_alpha   90.00
_cell.angle_beta   90.00
_cell.angle_gamma   90.00
#
_symmetry.space_group_name_H-M   'P 1'
#
loop_
_entity.id
_entity.type
_entity.pdbx_description
1 polymer ?
#
loop_
_entity_poly.entity_id
_entity_poly.type
_entity_poly.pdbx_seq_one_letter_code
_entity_poly.pdbx_strand_id
1 'polypeptide(L)'
;NSLLLFDPLDENTIKGIEKGELKEEKGRNEILYQKYHWDIFASKSLLCIGPEEKSPNVLLNDILEEEKREKINKMKEACCIGFKWAMSSGPLCEEEMRNCRVRIIDLEFERNVDEQQVIQALRRSIYAGIILSSPQLLEPIYSVEIITPENAIKGITKSISDRRGFIIQQQPLEGTPFQQIHGNIPLIEIFGFETDIRTFSRGQAFVQSWFDHWGIVPGDPLDKEIKPLNLQPNPQPYLSREFMMKTRRRKGLIDDVDTSKYFDEEMLSTMDQNNFIF
;
A
#
# COMPACT_ATOMS: atom_id res chain seq x y z
N ASN A 1 -10.07 -10.44 23.72
CA ASN A 1 -9.08 -11.05 22.81
C ASN A 1 -9.51 -10.87 21.37
N SER A 2 -8.56 -10.68 20.46
CA SER A 2 -8.81 -10.54 19.02
C SER A 2 -7.81 -11.40 18.24
N LEU A 3 -8.29 -12.12 17.23
CA LEU A 3 -7.47 -12.85 16.28
C LEU A 3 -7.82 -12.34 14.87
N LEU A 4 -6.85 -11.69 14.24
CA LEU A 4 -6.97 -11.11 12.91
C LEU A 4 -5.95 -11.76 11.98
N LEU A 5 -6.36 -12.05 10.75
CA LEU A 5 -5.47 -12.46 9.66
C LEU A 5 -5.36 -11.34 8.63
N PHE A 6 -4.16 -11.21 8.05
CA PHE A 6 -3.82 -10.16 7.09
C PHE A 6 -3.27 -10.81 5.84
N ASP A 7 -3.97 -10.62 4.73
CA ASP A 7 -3.59 -11.11 3.42
C ASP A 7 -3.49 -9.92 2.45
N PRO A 8 -2.63 -9.97 1.42
CA PRO A 8 -2.74 -9.03 0.31
C PRO A 8 -4.00 -9.31 -0.52
N LEU A 9 -4.54 -8.27 -1.16
CA LEU A 9 -5.62 -8.37 -2.14
C LEU A 9 -5.09 -8.76 -3.53
N ASP A 10 -5.95 -9.41 -4.29
CA ASP A 10 -5.69 -9.71 -5.70
C ASP A 10 -5.70 -8.43 -6.53
N GLU A 11 -4.77 -8.28 -7.49
CA GLU A 11 -4.64 -7.07 -8.31
C GLU A 11 -5.94 -6.69 -9.05
N ASN A 12 -6.70 -7.70 -9.50
CA ASN A 12 -7.98 -7.48 -10.17
C ASN A 12 -8.98 -6.82 -9.23
N THR A 13 -9.05 -7.27 -7.98
CA THR A 13 -9.93 -6.68 -6.96
C THR A 13 -9.51 -5.26 -6.63
N ILE A 14 -8.20 -4.99 -6.52
CA ILE A 14 -7.65 -3.63 -6.28
C ILE A 14 -8.14 -2.67 -7.38
N LYS A 15 -7.88 -3.02 -8.65
CA LYS A 15 -8.29 -2.21 -9.81
C LYS A 15 -9.80 -2.03 -9.88
N GLY A 16 -10.56 -3.04 -9.46
CA GLY A 16 -12.01 -2.99 -9.35
C GLY A 16 -12.52 -1.97 -8.32
N ILE A 17 -11.90 -1.96 -7.14
CA ILE A 17 -12.23 -1.02 -6.06
C ILE A 17 -11.88 0.42 -6.47
N GLU A 18 -10.69 0.64 -7.05
CA GLU A 18 -10.24 1.97 -7.47
C GLU A 18 -11.14 2.57 -8.57
N LYS A 19 -11.65 1.73 -9.48
CA LYS A 19 -12.65 2.12 -10.48
C LYS A 19 -14.02 2.43 -9.89
N GLY A 20 -14.28 2.05 -8.64
CA GLY A 20 -15.54 2.26 -7.94
C GLY A 20 -16.62 1.23 -8.25
N GLU A 21 -16.25 0.06 -8.80
CA GLU A 21 -17.23 -0.97 -9.17
C GLU A 21 -17.91 -1.62 -7.95
N LEU A 22 -17.24 -1.59 -6.80
CA LEU A 22 -17.76 -2.13 -5.53
C LEU A 22 -18.35 -1.04 -4.62
N LYS A 23 -18.61 0.16 -5.16
CA LYS A 23 -19.16 1.28 -4.39
C LYS A 23 -20.55 0.94 -3.84
N GLU A 24 -21.44 0.41 -4.66
CA GLU A 24 -22.78 0.05 -4.23
C GLU A 24 -22.78 -1.20 -3.34
N GLU A 25 -23.57 -1.19 -2.27
CA GLU A 25 -23.70 -2.34 -1.37
C GLU A 25 -24.57 -3.46 -1.98
N LYS A 26 -25.55 -3.09 -2.81
CA LYS A 26 -26.42 -4.03 -3.51
C LYS A 26 -25.66 -4.67 -4.66
N GLY A 27 -25.66 -6.00 -4.74
CA GLY A 27 -24.95 -6.74 -5.80
C GLY A 27 -23.44 -6.87 -5.61
N ARG A 28 -22.86 -6.22 -4.58
CA ARG A 28 -21.41 -6.29 -4.30
C ARG A 28 -20.89 -7.73 -4.18
N ASN A 29 -21.65 -8.56 -3.47
CA ASN A 29 -21.28 -9.96 -3.22
C ASN A 29 -21.27 -10.78 -4.52
N GLU A 30 -22.21 -10.51 -5.43
CA GLU A 30 -22.27 -11.16 -6.73
C GLU A 30 -21.10 -10.75 -7.62
N ILE A 31 -20.74 -9.45 -7.62
CA ILE A 31 -19.57 -8.96 -8.35
C ILE A 31 -18.28 -9.60 -7.82
N LEU A 32 -18.11 -9.67 -6.50
CA LEU A 32 -16.95 -10.32 -5.87
C LEU A 32 -16.83 -11.79 -6.27
N TYR A 33 -17.94 -12.53 -6.27
CA TYR A 33 -17.97 -13.93 -6.65
C TYR A 33 -17.74 -14.13 -8.17
N GLN A 34 -18.50 -13.44 -9.02
CA GLN A 34 -18.50 -13.69 -10.47
C GLN A 34 -17.28 -13.09 -11.19
N LYS A 35 -16.90 -11.86 -10.83
CA LYS A 35 -15.85 -11.10 -11.54
C LYS A 35 -14.47 -11.27 -10.90
N TYR A 36 -14.42 -11.34 -9.58
CA TYR A 36 -13.16 -11.41 -8.83
C TYR A 36 -12.84 -12.81 -8.30
N HIS A 37 -13.72 -13.80 -8.55
CA HIS A 37 -13.54 -15.21 -8.17
C HIS A 37 -13.31 -15.42 -6.67
N TRP A 38 -13.91 -14.56 -5.84
CA TRP A 38 -13.91 -14.78 -4.40
C TRP A 38 -14.80 -15.97 -4.03
N ASP A 39 -14.50 -16.60 -2.91
CA ASP A 39 -15.39 -17.62 -2.36
C ASP A 39 -16.75 -17.02 -1.97
N ILE A 40 -17.81 -17.84 -2.03
CA ILE A 40 -19.18 -17.47 -1.70
C ILE A 40 -19.29 -17.02 -0.24
N PHE A 41 -18.56 -17.68 0.67
CA PHE A 41 -18.54 -17.29 2.08
C PHE A 41 -17.80 -15.97 2.27
N ALA A 42 -16.60 -15.84 1.70
CA ALA A 42 -15.80 -14.62 1.77
C ALA A 42 -16.55 -13.39 1.19
N SER A 43 -17.20 -13.55 0.04
CA SER A 43 -17.97 -12.46 -0.60
C SER A 43 -19.17 -11.99 0.25
N LYS A 44 -19.83 -12.89 0.99
CA LYS A 44 -20.93 -12.52 1.92
C LYS A 44 -20.44 -11.93 3.24
N SER A 45 -19.22 -12.26 3.64
CA SER A 45 -18.61 -11.85 4.92
C SER A 45 -18.05 -10.42 4.92
N LEU A 46 -18.09 -9.72 3.80
CA LEU A 46 -17.53 -8.37 3.67
C LEU A 46 -18.28 -7.37 4.57
N LEU A 47 -17.56 -6.78 5.52
CA LEU A 47 -18.08 -5.76 6.40
C LEU A 47 -17.96 -4.37 5.77
N CYS A 48 -16.74 -3.99 5.35
CA CYS A 48 -16.50 -2.69 4.72
C CYS A 48 -15.27 -2.66 3.82
N ILE A 49 -15.25 -1.63 2.99
CA ILE A 49 -14.11 -1.16 2.20
C ILE A 49 -13.68 0.19 2.79
N GLY A 50 -12.38 0.47 2.82
CA GLY A 50 -11.87 1.71 3.43
C GLY A 50 -10.39 1.99 3.22
N PRO A 51 -9.89 3.19 3.58
CA PRO A 51 -10.60 4.25 4.31
C PRO A 51 -11.67 4.98 3.50
N GLU A 52 -11.42 5.25 2.22
CA GLU A 52 -12.42 5.75 1.29
C GLU A 52 -13.07 4.60 0.50
N GLU A 53 -14.18 4.88 -0.20
CA GLU A 53 -14.88 3.86 -0.99
C GLU A 53 -14.05 3.32 -2.18
N LYS A 54 -13.07 4.10 -2.64
CA LYS A 54 -12.14 3.74 -3.72
C LYS A 54 -10.80 3.22 -3.21
N SER A 55 -10.56 3.22 -1.90
CA SER A 55 -9.32 2.73 -1.34
C SER A 55 -9.33 1.20 -1.29
N PRO A 56 -8.31 0.51 -1.82
CA PRO A 56 -8.31 -0.93 -1.97
C PRO A 56 -7.90 -1.63 -0.66
N ASN A 57 -8.71 -1.49 0.40
CA ASN A 57 -8.62 -2.33 1.60
C ASN A 57 -9.99 -2.83 1.99
N VAL A 58 -10.03 -4.04 2.57
CA VAL A 58 -11.28 -4.71 2.92
C VAL A 58 -11.21 -5.29 4.33
N LEU A 59 -12.36 -5.28 5.01
CA LEU A 59 -12.56 -5.96 6.28
C LEU A 59 -13.59 -7.07 6.12
N LEU A 60 -13.24 -8.28 6.53
CA LEU A 60 -14.06 -9.48 6.45
C LEU A 60 -14.36 -10.04 7.85
N ASN A 61 -15.59 -10.52 8.03
CA ASN A 61 -16.02 -11.25 9.22
C ASN A 61 -15.97 -12.76 8.96
N ASP A 62 -14.84 -13.38 9.25
CA ASP A 62 -14.56 -14.78 8.93
C ASP A 62 -14.67 -15.68 10.16
N ILE A 63 -15.56 -15.31 11.08
CA ILE A 63 -15.86 -16.09 12.28
C ILE A 63 -16.77 -17.27 11.91
N LEU A 64 -16.34 -18.47 12.30
CA LEU A 64 -17.07 -19.71 12.06
C LEU A 64 -18.29 -19.88 12.99
N GLU A 65 -18.19 -19.42 14.24
CA GLU A 65 -19.26 -19.51 15.23
C GLU A 65 -20.39 -18.51 14.94
N GLU A 66 -21.61 -19.01 14.71
CA GLU A 66 -22.74 -18.17 14.29
C GLU A 66 -23.14 -17.11 15.33
N GLU A 67 -23.14 -17.48 16.62
CA GLU A 67 -23.48 -16.55 17.71
C GLU A 67 -22.51 -15.37 17.79
N LYS A 68 -21.20 -15.63 17.68
CA LYS A 68 -20.15 -14.60 17.65
C LYS A 68 -20.26 -13.76 16.38
N ARG A 69 -20.51 -14.39 15.23
CA ARG A 69 -20.68 -13.71 13.94
C ARG A 69 -21.84 -12.70 13.98
N GLU A 70 -22.99 -13.10 14.52
CA GLU A 70 -24.14 -12.19 14.69
C GLU A 70 -23.83 -11.02 15.62
N LYS A 71 -23.09 -11.28 16.69
CA LYS A 71 -22.66 -10.25 17.64
C LYS A 71 -21.78 -9.19 16.99
N ILE A 72 -20.84 -9.58 16.12
CA ILE A 72 -20.02 -8.63 15.36
C ILE A 72 -20.85 -7.89 14.32
N ASN A 73 -21.78 -8.57 13.66
CA ASN A 73 -22.66 -7.93 12.70
C ASN A 73 -23.53 -6.83 13.34
N LYS A 74 -23.93 -6.98 14.61
CA LYS A 74 -24.60 -5.91 15.39
C LYS A 74 -23.68 -4.71 15.62
N MET A 75 -22.39 -4.92 15.81
CA MET A 75 -21.37 -3.89 16.02
C MET A 75 -20.58 -3.55 14.74
N LYS A 76 -21.16 -3.84 13.57
CA LYS A 76 -20.51 -3.67 12.26
C LYS A 76 -20.03 -2.24 12.08
N GLU A 77 -20.86 -1.25 12.42
CA GLU A 77 -20.54 0.17 12.21
C GLU A 77 -19.29 0.59 12.99
N ALA A 78 -19.20 0.22 14.28
CA ALA A 78 -18.02 0.47 15.10
C ALA A 78 -16.77 -0.19 14.52
N CYS A 79 -16.87 -1.44 14.06
CA CYS A 79 -15.75 -2.14 13.43
C CYS A 79 -15.30 -1.45 12.13
N CYS A 80 -16.25 -1.03 11.30
CA CYS A 80 -15.97 -0.30 10.07
C CYS A 80 -15.29 1.05 10.32
N ILE A 81 -15.71 1.79 11.35
CA ILE A 81 -15.08 3.05 11.74
C ILE A 81 -13.65 2.82 12.22
N GLY A 82 -13.43 1.84 13.10
CA GLY A 82 -12.10 1.47 13.59
C GLY A 82 -11.16 1.04 12.47
N PHE A 83 -11.67 0.24 11.52
CA PHE A 83 -10.93 -0.18 10.34
C PHE A 83 -10.58 1.00 9.43
N LYS A 84 -11.55 1.83 9.04
CA LYS A 84 -11.30 3.00 8.18
C LYS A 84 -10.28 3.95 8.80
N TRP A 85 -10.37 4.18 10.12
CA TRP A 85 -9.40 5.00 10.82
C TRP A 85 -8.00 4.37 10.81
N ALA A 86 -7.89 3.07 11.09
CA ALA A 86 -6.62 2.37 11.01
C ALA A 86 -6.01 2.48 9.61
N MET A 87 -6.80 2.20 8.55
CA MET A 87 -6.34 2.25 7.16
C MET A 87 -5.97 3.65 6.68
N SER A 88 -6.59 4.71 7.21
CA SER A 88 -6.25 6.10 6.87
C SER A 88 -4.90 6.54 7.44
N SER A 89 -4.47 5.96 8.57
CA SER A 89 -3.21 6.32 9.23
C SER A 89 -2.47 5.06 9.65
N GLY A 90 -1.62 4.51 8.78
CA GLY A 90 -0.88 3.28 9.03
C GLY A 90 0.21 3.38 10.10
N PRO A 91 0.67 2.24 10.63
CA PRO A 91 1.59 2.19 11.78
C PRO A 91 3.03 2.65 11.45
N LEU A 92 3.46 2.52 10.18
CA LEU A 92 4.83 2.85 9.78
C LEU A 92 5.09 4.36 9.73
N CYS A 93 4.21 5.13 9.08
CA CYS A 93 4.46 6.55 8.80
C CYS A 93 3.23 7.44 8.96
N GLU A 94 2.12 6.93 9.53
CA GLU A 94 0.82 7.61 9.52
C GLU A 94 0.38 7.99 8.09
N GLU A 95 0.63 7.10 7.13
CA GLU A 95 0.21 7.23 5.72
C GLU A 95 -0.95 6.26 5.45
N GLU A 96 -1.71 6.54 4.39
CA GLU A 96 -2.79 5.65 3.97
C GLU A 96 -2.25 4.25 3.60
N MET A 97 -2.88 3.21 4.13
CA MET A 97 -2.56 1.83 3.79
C MET A 97 -3.34 1.40 2.55
N ARG A 98 -2.72 0.50 1.76
CA ARG A 98 -3.32 -0.03 0.53
C ARG A 98 -3.03 -1.52 0.45
N ASN A 99 -3.88 -2.24 -0.28
CA ASN A 99 -3.71 -3.66 -0.54
C ASN A 99 -3.81 -4.53 0.73
N CYS A 100 -4.67 -4.16 1.68
CA CYS A 100 -4.87 -4.91 2.93
C CYS A 100 -6.22 -5.64 2.95
N ARG A 101 -6.20 -6.96 3.06
CA ARG A 101 -7.36 -7.81 3.40
C ARG A 101 -7.27 -8.21 4.86
N VAL A 102 -8.12 -7.64 5.70
CA VAL A 102 -8.18 -7.95 7.14
C VAL A 102 -9.35 -8.88 7.40
N ARG A 103 -9.08 -10.06 7.96
CA ARG A 103 -10.09 -11.07 8.32
C ARG A 103 -10.17 -11.21 9.83
N ILE A 104 -11.36 -11.02 10.38
CA ILE A 104 -11.64 -11.27 11.80
C ILE A 104 -11.93 -12.76 11.97
N ILE A 105 -11.05 -13.49 12.65
CA ILE A 105 -11.19 -14.92 12.91
C ILE A 105 -11.82 -15.17 14.28
N ASP A 106 -11.44 -14.36 15.27
CA ASP A 106 -12.08 -14.35 16.58
C ASP A 106 -12.06 -12.95 17.17
N LEU A 107 -13.14 -12.57 17.84
CA LEU A 107 -13.24 -11.29 18.53
C LEU A 107 -14.21 -11.45 19.70
N GLU A 108 -13.67 -11.29 20.90
CA GLU A 108 -14.46 -11.38 22.12
C GLU A 108 -14.45 -10.04 22.85
N PHE A 109 -15.66 -9.56 23.14
CA PHE A 109 -15.92 -8.38 23.95
C PHE A 109 -17.07 -8.66 24.92
N GLU A 110 -17.11 -7.96 26.05
CA GLU A 110 -18.20 -8.11 27.03
C GLU A 110 -19.54 -7.61 26.47
N ARG A 111 -20.65 -7.90 27.16
CA ARG A 111 -22.00 -7.61 26.63
C ARG A 111 -22.33 -6.11 26.52
N ASN A 112 -21.70 -5.26 27.34
CA ASN A 112 -22.00 -3.83 27.44
C ASN A 112 -20.77 -2.96 27.12
N VAL A 113 -20.01 -3.33 26.08
CA VAL A 113 -18.84 -2.57 25.67
C VAL A 113 -19.25 -1.39 24.80
N ASP A 114 -18.69 -0.21 25.12
CA ASP A 114 -18.90 1.00 24.33
C ASP A 114 -18.29 0.86 22.94
N GLU A 115 -18.98 1.36 21.90
CA GLU A 115 -18.49 1.35 20.52
C GLU A 115 -17.10 1.98 20.37
N GLN A 116 -16.82 3.03 21.15
CA GLN A 116 -15.52 3.71 21.15
C GLN A 116 -14.38 2.79 21.61
N GLN A 117 -14.62 1.93 22.59
CA GLN A 117 -13.62 0.98 23.06
C GLN A 117 -13.34 -0.08 21.98
N VAL A 118 -14.38 -0.56 21.30
CA VAL A 118 -14.24 -1.49 20.16
C VAL A 118 -13.43 -0.86 19.03
N ILE A 119 -13.72 0.39 18.67
CA ILE A 119 -13.00 1.15 17.64
C ILE A 119 -11.50 1.21 17.96
N GLN A 120 -11.15 1.60 19.18
CA GLN A 120 -9.74 1.73 19.59
C GLN A 120 -9.03 0.37 19.68
N ALA A 121 -9.70 -0.64 20.24
CA ALA A 121 -9.16 -1.99 20.37
C ALA A 121 -8.92 -2.64 19.00
N LEU A 122 -9.87 -2.50 18.07
CA LEU A 122 -9.72 -3.01 16.70
C LEU A 122 -8.57 -2.30 15.98
N ARG A 123 -8.48 -0.97 16.10
CA ARG A 123 -7.38 -0.19 15.51
C ARG A 123 -6.02 -0.65 16.01
N ARG A 124 -5.87 -0.84 17.33
CA ARG A 124 -4.61 -1.35 17.93
C ARG A 124 -4.27 -2.75 17.42
N SER A 125 -5.28 -3.62 17.31
CA SER A 125 -5.12 -5.00 16.80
C SER A 125 -4.69 -5.02 15.33
N ILE A 126 -5.24 -4.12 14.51
CA ILE A 126 -4.87 -3.96 13.10
C ILE A 126 -3.40 -3.53 12.97
N TYR A 127 -2.97 -2.53 13.73
CA TYR A 127 -1.57 -2.09 13.70
C TYR A 127 -0.60 -3.19 14.13
N ALA A 128 -0.93 -3.92 15.20
CA ALA A 128 -0.14 -5.05 15.65
C ALA A 128 0.02 -6.10 14.54
N GLY A 129 -1.09 -6.52 13.92
CA GLY A 129 -1.06 -7.52 12.86
C GLY A 129 -0.30 -7.08 11.60
N ILE A 130 -0.40 -5.81 11.22
CA ILE A 130 0.33 -5.28 10.06
C ILE A 130 1.84 -5.22 10.31
N ILE A 131 2.27 -4.90 11.53
CA ILE A 131 3.70 -4.92 11.88
C ILE A 131 4.25 -6.35 11.81
N LEU A 132 3.46 -7.35 12.21
CA LEU A 132 3.85 -8.77 12.11
C LEU A 132 3.84 -9.30 10.68
N SER A 133 3.06 -8.71 9.78
CA SER A 133 2.91 -9.19 8.40
C SER A 133 3.99 -8.69 7.43
N SER A 134 5.18 -8.30 7.92
CA SER A 134 6.28 -7.75 7.12
C SER A 134 5.86 -6.58 6.20
N PRO A 135 5.47 -5.44 6.80
CA PRO A 135 4.85 -4.35 6.05
C PRO A 135 5.86 -3.70 5.09
N GLN A 136 5.36 -3.28 3.92
CA GLN A 136 6.16 -2.62 2.89
C GLN A 136 5.64 -1.20 2.62
N LEU A 137 6.54 -0.32 2.18
CA LEU A 137 6.16 0.99 1.68
C LEU A 137 5.83 0.93 0.20
N LEU A 138 4.81 1.69 -0.20
CA LEU A 138 4.41 1.84 -1.60
C LEU A 138 4.73 3.26 -2.07
N GLU A 139 5.32 3.37 -3.26
CA GLU A 139 5.55 4.64 -3.95
C GLU A 139 4.70 4.72 -5.24
N PRO A 140 4.23 5.90 -5.63
CA PRO A 140 3.49 6.04 -6.87
C PRO A 140 4.44 5.99 -8.06
N ILE A 141 4.12 5.14 -9.03
CA ILE A 141 4.83 4.97 -10.30
C ILE A 141 4.09 5.74 -11.38
N TYR A 142 4.83 6.54 -12.14
CA TYR A 142 4.30 7.33 -13.24
C TYR A 142 4.68 6.69 -14.56
N SER A 143 3.68 6.54 -15.42
CA SER A 143 3.86 6.23 -16.83
C SER A 143 4.31 7.51 -17.53
N VAL A 144 5.37 7.40 -18.32
CA VAL A 144 5.94 8.50 -19.11
C VAL A 144 5.95 8.13 -20.59
N GLU A 145 5.40 9.02 -21.40
CA GLU A 145 5.44 8.97 -22.86
C GLU A 145 6.33 10.09 -23.38
N ILE A 146 7.33 9.71 -24.18
CA ILE A 146 8.35 10.61 -24.68
C ILE A 146 8.40 10.50 -26.20
N ILE A 147 8.19 11.61 -26.89
CA ILE A 147 8.37 11.72 -28.33
C ILE A 147 9.69 12.45 -28.56
N THR A 148 10.64 11.79 -29.22
CA THR A 148 12.02 12.28 -29.34
C THR A 148 12.65 11.94 -30.69
N PRO A 149 13.51 12.79 -31.26
CA PRO A 149 14.32 12.43 -32.41
C PRO A 149 15.34 11.32 -32.09
N GLU A 150 15.78 10.59 -33.10
CA GLU A 150 16.65 9.41 -32.94
C GLU A 150 18.00 9.70 -32.26
N ASN A 151 18.53 10.91 -32.48
CA ASN A 151 19.80 11.36 -31.91
C ASN A 151 19.81 11.45 -30.38
N ALA A 152 18.66 11.66 -29.74
CA ALA A 152 18.54 11.91 -28.31
C ALA A 152 18.13 10.67 -27.50
N ILE A 153 17.75 9.56 -28.17
CA ILE A 153 17.27 8.34 -27.52
C ILE A 153 18.26 7.82 -26.48
N LYS A 154 19.54 7.72 -26.84
CA LYS A 154 20.56 7.19 -25.92
C LYS A 154 20.65 7.97 -24.61
N GLY A 155 20.52 9.30 -24.68
CA GLY A 155 20.51 10.16 -23.49
C GLY A 155 19.26 9.95 -22.64
N ILE A 156 18.10 9.82 -23.28
CA ILE A 156 16.81 9.61 -22.62
C ILE A 156 16.75 8.24 -21.95
N THR A 157 17.14 7.17 -22.64
CA THR A 157 17.20 5.82 -22.08
C THR A 157 18.11 5.74 -20.86
N LYS A 158 19.25 6.43 -20.90
CA LYS A 158 20.13 6.55 -19.75
C LYS A 158 19.46 7.29 -18.59
N SER A 159 18.84 8.45 -18.86
CA SER A 159 18.13 9.24 -17.83
C SER A 159 17.03 8.44 -17.14
N ILE A 160 16.27 7.63 -17.89
CA ILE A 160 15.24 6.74 -17.34
C ILE A 160 15.89 5.69 -16.41
N SER A 161 16.97 5.06 -16.87
CA SER A 161 17.65 3.99 -16.13
C SER A 161 18.31 4.51 -14.84
N ASP A 162 18.93 5.69 -14.90
CA ASP A 162 19.56 6.35 -13.76
C ASP A 162 18.52 6.70 -12.66
N ARG A 163 17.25 6.85 -13.04
CA ARG A 163 16.11 7.22 -12.18
C ARG A 163 15.25 6.03 -11.74
N ARG A 164 15.83 4.81 -11.67
CA ARG A 164 15.12 3.57 -11.33
C ARG A 164 13.94 3.24 -12.26
N GLY A 165 13.89 3.86 -13.44
CA GLY A 165 12.84 3.64 -14.41
C GLY A 165 13.12 2.48 -15.34
N PHE A 166 12.05 1.96 -15.96
CA PHE A 166 12.15 0.90 -16.97
C PHE A 166 11.38 1.29 -18.23
N ILE A 167 11.92 0.92 -19.38
CA ILE A 167 11.27 1.14 -20.67
C ILE A 167 10.35 -0.05 -20.95
N ILE A 168 9.08 0.24 -21.22
CA ILE A 168 8.06 -0.75 -21.57
C ILE A 168 8.09 -1.01 -23.07
N GLN A 169 8.08 0.08 -23.84
CA GLN A 169 7.96 0.01 -25.29
C GLN A 169 8.74 1.15 -25.93
N GLN A 170 9.39 0.84 -27.05
CA GLN A 170 10.02 1.81 -27.92
C GLN A 170 9.54 1.52 -29.35
N GLN A 171 8.94 2.51 -29.99
CA GLN A 171 8.41 2.39 -31.34
C GLN A 171 8.72 3.63 -32.19
N PRO A 172 9.07 3.49 -33.47
CA PRO A 172 9.17 4.63 -34.38
C PRO A 172 7.77 5.17 -34.72
N LEU A 173 7.62 6.49 -34.82
CA LEU A 173 6.41 7.08 -35.40
C LEU A 173 6.48 7.03 -36.92
N GLU A 174 5.61 6.24 -37.53
CA GLU A 174 5.55 6.10 -38.98
C GLU A 174 5.35 7.46 -39.68
N GLY A 175 6.12 7.70 -40.74
CA GLY A 175 6.05 8.95 -41.51
C GLY A 175 6.74 10.16 -40.87
N THR A 176 7.42 10.00 -39.72
CA THR A 176 8.18 11.09 -39.08
C THR A 176 9.58 10.62 -38.62
N PRO A 177 10.55 11.53 -38.41
CA PRO A 177 11.87 11.16 -37.87
C PRO A 177 11.87 10.99 -36.33
N PHE A 178 10.71 10.91 -35.69
CA PHE A 178 10.57 10.79 -34.24
C PHE A 178 10.34 9.34 -33.81
N GLN A 179 10.77 9.03 -32.60
CA GLN A 179 10.46 7.81 -31.89
C GLN A 179 9.67 8.10 -30.63
N GLN A 180 8.78 7.17 -30.30
CA GLN A 180 7.96 7.17 -29.10
C GLN A 180 8.53 6.15 -28.12
N ILE A 181 8.77 6.60 -26.89
CA ILE A 181 9.26 5.77 -25.79
C ILE A 181 8.22 5.83 -24.69
N HIS A 182 7.75 4.66 -24.27
CA HIS A 182 6.94 4.48 -23.07
C HIS A 182 7.77 3.83 -21.98
N GLY A 183 7.73 4.40 -20.79
CA GLY A 183 8.41 3.85 -19.62
C GLY A 183 7.69 4.18 -18.33
N ASN A 184 8.14 3.58 -17.25
CA ASN A 184 7.65 3.81 -15.90
C ASN A 184 8.78 4.35 -15.04
N ILE A 185 8.50 5.38 -14.25
CA ILE A 185 9.47 6.02 -13.34
C ILE A 185 8.79 6.29 -12.00
N PRO A 186 9.43 5.98 -10.86
CA PRO A 186 8.92 6.40 -9.55
C PRO A 186 8.80 7.92 -9.43
N LEU A 187 7.71 8.41 -8.83
CA LEU A 187 7.44 9.85 -8.73
C LEU A 187 8.56 10.63 -8.04
N ILE A 188 9.20 10.06 -7.01
CA ILE A 188 10.29 10.73 -6.30
C ILE A 188 11.51 10.99 -7.20
N GLU A 189 11.70 10.17 -8.23
CA GLU A 189 12.81 10.28 -9.18
C GLU A 189 12.45 11.12 -10.41
N ILE A 190 11.18 11.49 -10.62
CA ILE A 190 10.74 12.23 -11.82
C ILE A 190 11.06 13.72 -11.75
N PHE A 191 11.38 14.26 -10.57
CA PHE A 191 11.70 15.67 -10.42
C PHE A 191 12.93 16.07 -11.26
N GLY A 192 12.75 17.09 -12.10
CA GLY A 192 13.77 17.56 -13.05
C GLY A 192 13.91 16.72 -14.33
N PHE A 193 13.16 15.61 -14.46
CA PHE A 193 13.25 14.70 -15.60
C PHE A 193 12.91 15.37 -16.94
N GLU A 194 11.85 16.18 -16.98
CA GLU A 194 11.46 16.90 -18.21
C GLU A 194 12.58 17.85 -18.69
N THR A 195 13.21 18.56 -17.76
CA THR A 195 14.31 19.50 -18.07
C THR A 195 15.49 18.75 -18.68
N ASP A 196 15.89 17.63 -18.07
CA ASP A 196 16.99 16.80 -18.57
C ASP A 196 16.70 16.27 -19.99
N ILE A 197 15.49 15.76 -20.23
CA ILE A 197 15.09 15.28 -21.56
C ILE A 197 15.20 16.41 -22.59
N ARG A 198 14.67 17.60 -22.27
CA ARG A 198 14.76 18.76 -23.17
C ARG A 198 16.21 19.16 -23.41
N THR A 199 17.09 19.06 -22.43
CA THR A 199 18.53 19.31 -22.61
C THR A 199 19.16 18.29 -23.56
N PHE A 200 18.92 16.99 -23.37
CA PHE A 200 19.44 15.94 -24.26
C PHE A 200 18.93 16.06 -25.70
N SER A 201 17.68 16.48 -25.88
CA SER A 201 17.06 16.63 -27.20
C SER A 201 17.22 18.03 -27.81
N ARG A 202 17.95 18.95 -27.16
CA ARG A 202 18.03 20.37 -27.57
C ARG A 202 16.66 21.02 -27.78
N GLY A 203 15.70 20.68 -26.91
CA GLY A 203 14.32 21.18 -26.92
C GLY A 203 13.36 20.48 -27.88
N GLN A 204 13.81 19.49 -28.66
CA GLN A 204 12.98 18.81 -29.65
C GLN A 204 12.08 17.71 -29.09
N ALA A 205 12.39 17.16 -27.91
CA ALA A 205 11.59 16.11 -27.30
C ALA A 205 10.44 16.69 -26.47
N PHE A 206 9.34 15.94 -26.46
CA PHE A 206 8.15 16.21 -25.67
C PHE A 206 7.90 15.06 -24.71
N VAL A 207 7.50 15.39 -23.48
CA VAL A 207 7.29 14.42 -22.39
C VAL A 207 5.90 14.64 -21.82
N GLN A 208 5.17 13.55 -21.66
CA GLN A 208 3.94 13.50 -20.89
C GLN A 208 4.09 12.45 -19.80
N SER A 209 3.58 12.74 -18.61
CA SER A 209 3.62 11.83 -17.49
C SER A 209 2.27 11.80 -16.78
N TRP A 210 1.80 10.61 -16.43
CA TRP A 210 0.58 10.42 -15.65
C TRP A 210 0.79 9.30 -14.63
N PHE A 211 -0.03 9.31 -13.58
CA PHE A 211 -0.03 8.24 -12.59
C PHE A 211 -0.48 6.92 -13.23
N ASP A 212 0.26 5.84 -12.96
CA ASP A 212 -0.04 4.51 -13.48
C ASP A 212 -0.52 3.58 -12.37
N HIS A 213 0.35 3.28 -11.40
CA HIS A 213 0.06 2.37 -10.28
C HIS A 213 0.95 2.64 -9.06
N TRP A 214 0.69 1.94 -7.97
CA TRP A 214 1.54 1.92 -6.77
C TRP A 214 2.54 0.77 -6.85
N GLY A 215 3.83 1.08 -6.77
CA GLY A 215 4.92 0.12 -6.75
C GLY A 215 5.50 -0.05 -5.34
N ILE A 216 6.10 -1.20 -5.08
CA ILE A 216 6.79 -1.49 -3.81
C ILE A 216 8.13 -0.75 -3.78
N VAL A 217 8.39 -0.02 -2.70
CA VAL A 217 9.70 0.58 -2.46
C VAL A 217 10.68 -0.55 -2.10
N PRO A 218 11.83 -0.67 -2.78
CA PRO A 218 12.79 -1.71 -2.47
C PRO A 218 13.38 -1.57 -1.06
N GLY A 219 13.53 -2.72 -0.40
CA GLY A 219 14.11 -2.84 0.95
C GLY A 219 13.09 -3.11 2.05
N ASP A 220 13.60 -3.39 3.25
CA ASP A 220 12.77 -3.54 4.45
C ASP A 220 12.72 -2.22 5.28
N PRO A 221 11.52 -1.65 5.55
CA PRO A 221 11.41 -0.46 6.38
C PRO A 221 11.70 -0.70 7.88
N LEU A 222 11.58 -1.94 8.37
CA LEU A 222 11.76 -2.28 9.78
C LEU A 222 13.20 -2.61 10.17
N ASP A 223 14.08 -2.83 9.20
CA ASP A 223 15.50 -3.11 9.44
C ASP A 223 16.20 -1.91 10.14
N LYS A 224 16.63 -2.14 11.39
CA LYS A 224 17.26 -1.12 12.25
C LYS A 224 18.76 -0.95 11.98
N GLU A 225 19.41 -1.91 11.33
CA GLU A 225 20.83 -1.84 11.03
C GLU A 225 21.12 -0.76 9.98
N ILE A 226 20.17 -0.61 9.05
CA ILE A 226 20.23 0.38 7.98
C ILE A 226 19.94 1.78 8.53
N LYS A 227 20.92 2.68 8.37
CA LYS A 227 20.79 4.10 8.68
C LYS A 227 20.83 4.94 7.40
N PRO A 228 20.05 6.02 7.33
CA PRO A 228 20.15 6.96 6.21
C PRO A 228 21.54 7.59 6.16
N LEU A 229 22.18 7.57 5.00
CA LEU A 229 23.45 8.25 4.79
C LEU A 229 23.24 9.78 4.84
N ASN A 230 24.25 10.49 5.34
CA ASN A 230 24.24 11.94 5.37
C ASN A 230 24.64 12.49 3.99
N LEU A 231 23.85 13.42 3.46
CA LEU A 231 24.12 14.17 2.21
C LEU A 231 24.24 13.31 0.94
N GLN A 232 23.88 12.03 1.00
CA GLN A 232 23.89 11.11 -0.13
C GLN A 232 22.62 10.24 -0.10
N PRO A 233 22.07 9.85 -1.25
CA PRO A 233 20.97 8.89 -1.30
C PRO A 233 21.46 7.49 -0.90
N ASN A 234 20.63 6.70 -0.22
CA ASN A 234 20.98 5.30 0.02
C ASN A 234 20.90 4.48 -1.29
N PRO A 235 21.64 3.36 -1.37
CA PRO A 235 21.48 2.43 -2.47
C PRO A 235 20.07 1.81 -2.43
N GLN A 236 19.62 1.33 -3.59
CA GLN A 236 18.26 0.82 -3.81
C GLN A 236 17.71 -0.15 -2.74
N PRO A 237 18.43 -1.17 -2.24
CA PRO A 237 17.87 -2.11 -1.26
C PRO A 237 17.54 -1.48 0.10
N TYR A 238 17.94 -0.23 0.36
CA TYR A 238 17.82 0.44 1.65
C TYR A 238 16.90 1.68 1.60
N LEU A 239 16.19 1.87 0.49
CA LEU A 239 15.37 3.06 0.26
C LEU A 239 14.11 3.08 1.14
N SER A 240 13.45 1.93 1.34
CA SER A 240 12.24 1.88 2.17
C SER A 240 12.51 2.38 3.60
N ARG A 241 13.62 1.95 4.21
CA ARG A 241 14.06 2.42 5.53
C ARG A 241 14.37 3.92 5.53
N GLU A 242 15.09 4.41 4.53
CA GLU A 242 15.41 5.83 4.40
C GLU A 242 14.12 6.69 4.31
N PHE A 243 13.19 6.27 3.45
CA PHE A 243 11.91 6.97 3.25
C PHE A 243 11.06 6.94 4.52
N MET A 244 11.01 5.79 5.20
CA MET A 244 10.30 5.67 6.47
C MET A 244 10.85 6.67 7.50
N MET A 245 12.16 6.62 7.75
CA MET A 245 12.83 7.45 8.76
C MET A 245 12.67 8.95 8.47
N LYS A 246 12.90 9.38 7.22
CA LYS A 246 12.75 10.79 6.84
C LYS A 246 11.31 11.28 6.96
N THR A 247 10.34 10.44 6.59
CA THR A 247 8.91 10.78 6.69
C THR A 247 8.48 10.90 8.16
N ARG A 248 8.91 9.96 9.01
CA ARG A 248 8.67 9.98 10.45
C ARG A 248 9.25 11.23 11.12
N ARG A 249 10.52 11.57 10.84
CA ARG A 249 11.16 12.80 11.32
C ARG A 249 10.42 14.06 10.90
N ARG A 250 9.96 14.14 9.64
CA ARG A 250 9.18 15.28 9.14
C ARG A 250 7.85 15.43 9.90
N LYS A 251 7.22 14.32 10.27
CA LYS A 251 5.97 14.29 11.05
C LYS A 251 6.17 14.45 12.56
N GLY A 252 7.41 14.49 13.05
CA GLY A 252 7.70 14.56 14.50
C GLY A 252 7.52 13.23 15.22
N LEU A 253 7.50 12.11 14.49
CA LEU A 253 7.46 10.77 15.05
C LEU A 253 8.87 10.30 15.42
N ILE A 254 8.95 9.35 16.36
CA ILE A 254 10.19 8.67 16.72
C ILE A 254 10.70 7.90 15.49
N ASP A 255 12.01 7.88 15.27
CA ASP A 255 12.65 7.20 14.13
C ASP A 255 12.16 5.74 13.96
N ASP A 256 12.19 4.95 15.04
CA ASP A 256 11.73 3.57 15.03
C ASP A 256 10.24 3.41 15.33
N VAL A 257 9.66 2.34 14.80
CA VAL A 257 8.30 1.90 15.15
C VAL A 257 8.37 1.22 16.51
N ASP A 258 7.60 1.77 17.45
CA ASP A 258 7.56 1.26 18.82
C ASP A 258 6.57 0.09 18.93
N THR A 259 7.09 -1.13 18.90
CA THR A 259 6.31 -2.37 18.98
C THR A 259 5.74 -2.59 20.39
N SER A 260 6.37 -2.04 21.43
CA SER A 260 5.90 -2.17 22.82
C SER A 260 4.53 -1.50 23.07
N LYS A 261 4.13 -0.56 22.20
CA LYS A 261 2.80 0.05 22.26
C LYS A 261 1.68 -0.91 21.89
N TYR A 262 2.00 -1.95 21.13
CA TYR A 262 1.01 -2.85 20.54
C TYR A 262 0.99 -4.19 21.26
N PHE A 263 2.17 -4.75 21.57
CA PHE A 263 2.33 -6.07 22.16
C PHE A 263 2.69 -6.00 23.64
N ASP A 264 2.18 -6.95 24.42
CA ASP A 264 2.55 -7.13 25.82
C ASP A 264 3.93 -7.81 25.92
N GLU A 265 4.65 -7.58 27.03
CA GLU A 265 6.01 -8.10 27.22
C GLU A 265 6.09 -9.63 27.14
N GLU A 266 5.09 -10.33 27.68
CA GLU A 266 4.99 -11.80 27.61
C GLU A 266 4.84 -12.30 26.18
N MET A 267 4.03 -11.59 25.37
CA MET A 267 3.83 -11.92 23.96
C MET A 267 5.10 -11.66 23.16
N LEU A 268 5.79 -10.54 23.41
CA LEU A 268 7.08 -10.24 22.79
C LEU A 268 8.12 -11.31 23.14
N SER A 269 8.23 -11.72 24.41
CA SER A 269 9.14 -12.79 24.82
C SER A 269 8.81 -14.12 24.15
N THR A 270 7.52 -14.45 23.97
CA THR A 270 7.10 -15.69 23.31
C THR A 270 7.41 -15.64 21.82
N MET A 271 7.22 -14.50 21.17
CA MET A 271 7.56 -14.32 19.77
C MET A 271 9.06 -14.37 19.54
N ASP A 272 9.86 -13.81 20.44
CA ASP A 272 11.33 -13.85 20.39
C ASP A 272 11.84 -15.30 20.53
N GLN A 273 11.29 -16.07 21.47
CA GLN A 273 11.59 -17.51 21.60
C GLN A 273 11.26 -18.33 20.35
N ASN A 274 10.22 -17.93 19.61
CA ASN A 274 9.78 -18.61 18.40
C ASN A 274 10.40 -18.00 17.12
N ASN A 275 11.33 -17.05 17.22
CA ASN A 275 11.94 -16.32 16.10
C ASN A 275 10.91 -15.65 15.17
N PHE A 276 9.81 -15.14 15.72
CA PHE A 276 8.79 -14.38 14.98
C PHE A 276 9.05 -12.87 14.95
N ILE A 277 9.92 -12.34 15.81
CA ILE A 277 10.33 -10.93 15.80
C ILE A 277 11.66 -10.82 15.06
N PHE A 278 11.72 -9.88 14.11
CA PHE A 278 12.92 -9.52 13.33
C PHE A 278 13.78 -8.49 14.06
#